data_AF-A0A7W1HS11-F1
#
_entry.id   AF-A0A7W1HS11-F1
#
_cell.length_a   1.000
_cell.length_b   1.000
_cell.length_c   1.000
_cell.angle_alpha   90.00
_cell.angle_beta   90.00
_cell.angle_gamma   90.00
#
_symmetry.space_group_name_H-M   'P 1'
#
loop_
_entity.id
_entity.type
_entity.pdbx_description
1 polymer ?
#
loop_
_entity_poly.entity_id
_entity_poly.type
_entity_poly.pdbx_seq_one_letter_code
_entity_poly.pdbx_strand_id
1 'polypeptide(L)'
;MALHAALLLSALWGALAPFVGPAFGVTLEGQTAARIADHAVPGALSLASGSALMALETRSGPSPKRLAFVAFLGGVWMVGSHLGLVAQALEGEVTYVAMLFHTVPGIFVAASAALLLARSMLRAAD
;
A
#
# COMPACT_ATOMS: atom_id res chain seq x y z
N MET A 1 9.14 -8.47 12.45
CA MET A 1 8.44 -7.34 13.11
C MET A 1 8.53 -6.03 12.31
N ALA A 2 9.70 -5.42 12.13
CA ALA A 2 9.81 -4.11 11.44
C ALA A 2 9.13 -4.05 10.06
N LEU A 3 9.33 -5.08 9.22
CA LEU A 3 8.73 -5.13 7.89
C LEU A 3 7.19 -5.26 7.89
N HIS A 4 6.62 -5.91 8.92
CA HIS A 4 5.17 -5.99 9.08
C HIS A 4 4.60 -4.65 9.54
N ALA A 5 5.27 -3.99 10.49
CA ALA A 5 4.89 -2.66 10.93
C ALA A 5 4.94 -1.65 9.76
N ALA A 6 5.99 -1.71 8.94
CA ALA A 6 6.11 -0.89 7.73
C ALA A 6 4.92 -1.11 6.78
N LEU A 7 4.63 -2.37 6.44
CA LEU A 7 3.47 -2.72 5.61
C LEU A 7 2.16 -2.16 6.18
N LEU A 8 1.89 -2.38 7.48
CA LEU A 8 0.64 -1.98 8.11
C LEU A 8 0.48 -0.46 8.20
N LEU A 9 1.52 0.26 8.62
CA LEU A 9 1.49 1.71 8.72
C LEU A 9 1.35 2.37 7.34
N SER A 10 2.07 1.88 6.34
CA SER A 10 1.97 2.38 4.97
C SER A 10 0.64 2.04 4.31
N ALA A 11 0.07 0.85 4.57
CA ALA A 11 -1.25 0.47 4.08
C ALA A 11 -2.36 1.32 4.73
N LEU A 12 -2.24 1.59 6.04
CA LEU A 12 -3.17 2.47 6.74
C LEU A 12 -3.09 3.89 6.20
N TRP A 13 -1.89 4.45 6.06
CA TRP A 13 -1.71 5.77 5.45
C TRP A 13 -2.29 5.79 4.03
N GLY A 14 -1.94 4.80 3.21
CA GLY A 14 -2.44 4.69 1.85
C GLY A 14 -3.96 4.63 1.74
N ALA A 15 -4.63 3.89 2.62
CA ALA A 15 -6.09 3.81 2.69
C ALA A 15 -6.73 5.14 3.10
N LEU A 16 -6.07 5.88 3.99
CA LEU A 16 -6.59 7.10 4.58
C LEU A 16 -6.24 8.38 3.82
N ALA A 17 -5.20 8.35 2.98
CA ALA A 17 -4.68 9.50 2.24
C ALA A 17 -5.76 10.41 1.61
N PRO A 18 -6.76 9.90 0.85
CA PRO A 18 -7.76 10.78 0.23
C PRO A 18 -8.75 11.40 1.23
N PHE A 19 -8.84 10.89 2.46
CA PHE A 19 -9.75 11.38 3.49
C PHE A 19 -9.07 12.37 4.43
N VAL A 20 -7.77 12.18 4.70
CA VAL A 20 -7.00 13.04 5.61
C VAL A 20 -6.21 14.12 4.87
N GLY A 21 -5.87 13.91 3.59
CA GLY A 21 -5.17 14.89 2.74
C GLY A 21 -5.75 16.30 2.77
N PRO A 22 -7.08 16.50 2.70
CA PRO A 22 -7.68 17.84 2.75
C PRO A 22 -7.35 18.62 4.02
N ALA A 23 -7.16 17.96 5.17
CA ALA A 23 -6.76 18.61 6.42
C ALA A 23 -5.33 19.18 6.37
N PHE A 24 -4.52 18.73 5.41
CA PHE A 24 -3.15 19.18 5.15
C PHE A 24 -3.03 20.05 3.90
N GLY A 25 -4.15 20.51 3.33
CA GLY A 25 -4.16 21.27 2.07
C GLY A 25 -3.84 20.43 0.83
N VAL A 26 -3.87 19.10 0.95
CA VAL A 26 -3.65 18.15 -0.14
C VAL A 26 -5.01 17.65 -0.63
N THR A 27 -5.57 18.37 -1.60
CA THR A 27 -6.86 18.03 -2.22
C THR A 27 -6.68 17.62 -3.66
N LEU A 28 -7.16 16.42 -3.99
CA LEU A 28 -7.35 15.99 -5.37
C LEU A 28 -8.85 15.95 -5.68
N GLU A 29 -9.24 16.60 -6.77
CA GLU A 29 -10.58 16.48 -7.30
C GLU A 29 -10.78 15.05 -7.80
N GLY A 30 -11.76 14.35 -7.25
CA GLY A 30 -12.00 12.96 -7.57
C GLY A 30 -13.33 12.50 -7.01
N GLN A 31 -14.01 11.64 -7.75
CA GLN A 31 -15.27 11.05 -7.30
C GLN A 31 -15.02 10.11 -6.12
N THR A 32 -15.95 10.05 -5.17
CA THR A 32 -15.87 9.15 -4.01
C THR A 32 -15.60 7.70 -4.41
N ALA A 33 -16.17 7.24 -5.53
CA ALA A 33 -15.96 5.90 -6.05
C ALA A 33 -14.47 5.63 -6.38
N ALA A 34 -13.79 6.57 -7.03
CA ALA A 34 -12.37 6.46 -7.35
C ALA A 34 -11.53 6.43 -6.06
N ARG A 35 -11.82 7.31 -5.10
CA ARG A 35 -11.13 7.33 -3.79
C ARG A 35 -11.24 5.98 -3.07
N ILE A 36 -12.40 5.33 -3.14
CA ILE A 36 -12.59 4.00 -2.55
C ILE A 36 -11.80 2.94 -3.32
N ALA A 37 -11.90 2.94 -4.65
CA ALA A 37 -11.27 1.94 -5.51
C ALA A 37 -9.73 2.01 -5.46
N ASP A 38 -9.16 3.20 -5.44
CA ASP A 38 -7.71 3.42 -5.57
C ASP A 38 -6.97 3.43 -4.22
N HIS A 39 -7.70 3.57 -3.11
CA HIS A 39 -7.12 3.62 -1.76
C HIS A 39 -7.73 2.62 -0.80
N ALA A 40 -9.03 2.72 -0.54
CA ALA A 40 -9.67 1.96 0.54
C ALA A 40 -9.64 0.45 0.26
N VAL A 41 -9.96 0.03 -0.97
CA VAL A 41 -9.94 -1.39 -1.36
C VAL A 41 -8.53 -1.99 -1.29
N PRO A 42 -7.51 -1.46 -1.99
CA PRO A 42 -6.18 -2.05 -1.93
C PRO A 42 -5.51 -1.89 -0.55
N GLY A 43 -5.81 -0.80 0.17
CA GLY A 43 -5.37 -0.59 1.54
C GLY A 43 -5.96 -1.63 2.50
N ALA A 44 -7.27 -1.92 2.40
CA ALA A 44 -7.92 -2.95 3.21
C ALA A 44 -7.36 -4.35 2.92
N LEU A 45 -7.13 -4.69 1.64
CA LEU A 45 -6.47 -5.95 1.25
C LEU A 45 -5.09 -6.08 1.90
N SER A 46 -4.29 -5.01 1.86
CA SER A 46 -2.93 -4.97 2.42
C SER A 46 -2.93 -5.03 3.94
N LEU A 47 -3.86 -4.34 4.61
CA LEU A 47 -4.02 -4.37 6.06
C LEU A 47 -4.46 -5.74 6.56
N ALA A 48 -5.49 -6.33 5.94
CA ALA A 48 -6.00 -7.64 6.33
C ALA A 48 -4.94 -8.74 6.15
N SER A 49 -4.29 -8.77 4.98
CA SER A 49 -3.23 -9.74 4.69
C SER A 49 -1.98 -9.53 5.56
N GLY A 50 -1.55 -8.29 5.76
CA GLY A 50 -0.42 -7.94 6.63
C GLY A 50 -0.66 -8.30 8.10
N SER A 51 -1.89 -8.09 8.59
CA SER A 51 -2.28 -8.43 9.96
C SER A 51 -2.31 -9.94 10.17
N ALA A 52 -2.87 -10.67 9.20
CA ALA A 52 -2.88 -12.13 9.21
C ALA A 52 -1.46 -12.72 9.08
N LEU A 53 -0.59 -12.15 8.25
CA LEU A 53 0.83 -12.52 8.18
C LEU A 53 1.53 -12.33 9.54
N MET A 54 1.33 -11.17 10.17
CA MET A 54 1.93 -10.86 11.46
C MET A 54 1.44 -11.82 12.56
N ALA A 55 0.15 -12.12 12.58
CA ALA A 55 -0.44 -13.06 13.55
C ALA A 55 0.00 -14.51 13.33
N LEU A 56 0.30 -14.90 12.09
CA LEU A 56 0.77 -16.24 11.76
C LEU A 56 2.28 -16.39 11.96
N GLU A 57 3.08 -15.35 11.73
CA GLU A 57 4.54 -15.44 11.91
C GLU A 57 4.95 -15.55 13.39
N THR A 58 4.10 -15.11 14.33
CA THR A 58 4.32 -15.30 15.77
C THR A 58 4.04 -16.72 16.26
N ARG A 59 3.36 -17.54 15.44
CA ARG A 59 3.13 -18.96 15.70
C ARG A 59 4.10 -19.71 14.80
N SER A 60 5.08 -20.42 15.35
CA SER A 60 6.23 -21.07 14.67
C SER A 60 5.92 -21.97 13.46
N GLY A 61 5.33 -21.41 12.40
CA GLY A 61 4.82 -22.11 11.23
C GLY A 61 5.14 -21.35 9.94
N PRO A 62 4.94 -21.98 8.78
CA PRO A 62 5.28 -21.40 7.50
C PRO A 62 4.49 -20.11 7.26
N SER A 63 5.21 -19.05 6.89
CA SER A 63 4.60 -17.78 6.47
C SER A 63 3.80 -18.03 5.18
N PRO A 64 2.48 -17.75 5.15
CA PRO A 64 1.65 -18.05 3.99
C PRO A 64 1.96 -17.11 2.82
N LYS A 65 2.75 -17.60 1.86
CA LYS A 65 3.11 -16.92 0.60
C LYS A 65 1.93 -16.19 -0.06
N ARG A 66 0.74 -16.79 -0.02
CA ARG A 66 -0.49 -16.23 -0.60
C ARG A 66 -0.88 -14.88 0.02
N LEU A 67 -0.75 -14.73 1.33
CA LEU A 67 -1.07 -13.46 1.99
C LEU A 67 -0.07 -12.37 1.60
N ALA A 68 1.22 -12.70 1.53
CA ALA A 68 2.24 -11.75 1.09
C ALA A 68 2.02 -11.33 -0.36
N PHE A 69 1.60 -12.26 -1.22
CA PHE A 69 1.21 -11.96 -2.59
C PHE A 69 -0.02 -11.05 -2.68
N VAL A 70 -1.06 -11.28 -1.86
CA VAL A 70 -2.24 -10.39 -1.81
C VAL A 70 -1.86 -8.97 -1.34
N ALA A 71 -1.03 -8.84 -0.31
CA ALA A 71 -0.52 -7.54 0.12
C ALA A 71 0.27 -6.85 -1.01
N PHE A 72 1.05 -7.61 -1.76
CA PHE A 72 1.83 -7.10 -2.88
C PHE A 72 0.93 -6.59 -4.00
N LEU A 73 -0.13 -7.34 -4.36
CA LEU A 73 -1.12 -6.88 -5.34
C LEU A 73 -1.83 -5.60 -4.89
N GLY A 74 -2.14 -5.46 -3.60
CA GLY A 74 -2.69 -4.21 -3.05
C GLY A 74 -1.73 -3.03 -3.26
N GLY A 75 -0.45 -3.20 -2.97
CA GLY A 75 0.56 -2.17 -3.23
C GLY A 75 0.72 -1.83 -4.71
N VAL A 76 0.79 -2.83 -5.59
CA VAL A 76 0.89 -2.63 -7.05
C VAL A 76 -0.34 -1.90 -7.60
N TRP A 77 -1.54 -2.25 -7.13
CA TRP A 77 -2.77 -1.55 -7.49
C TRP A 77 -2.65 -0.07 -7.10
N MET A 78 -2.33 0.24 -5.85
CA MET A 78 -2.19 1.61 -5.39
C MET A 78 -1.16 2.40 -6.23
N VAL A 79 0.00 1.83 -6.52
CA VAL A 79 1.00 2.52 -7.35
C VAL A 79 0.48 2.74 -8.78
N GLY A 80 -0.15 1.71 -9.35
CA GLY A 80 -0.68 1.74 -10.72
C GLY A 80 -1.75 2.81 -10.91
N SER A 81 -2.70 2.94 -9.97
CA SER A 81 -3.75 3.96 -10.04
C SER A 81 -3.21 5.39 -9.92
N HIS A 82 -2.00 5.58 -9.39
CA HIS A 82 -1.38 6.89 -9.21
C HIS A 82 -0.42 7.30 -10.34
N LEU A 83 -0.21 6.47 -11.36
CA LEU A 83 0.64 6.84 -12.50
C LEU A 83 0.13 8.09 -13.23
N GLY A 84 -1.21 8.25 -13.34
CA GLY A 84 -1.82 9.45 -13.90
C GLY A 84 -1.52 10.71 -13.06
N LEU A 85 -1.51 10.58 -11.73
CA LEU A 85 -1.18 11.69 -10.83
C LEU A 85 0.29 12.11 -10.96
N VAL A 86 1.20 11.15 -11.20
CA VAL A 86 2.59 11.45 -11.49
C VAL A 86 2.72 12.23 -12.79
N ALA A 87 2.01 11.81 -13.85
CA ALA A 87 2.01 12.54 -15.12
C ALA A 87 1.49 13.98 -14.96
N GLN A 88 0.36 14.18 -14.28
CA GLN A 88 -0.19 15.50 -13.97
C GLN A 88 0.80 16.39 -13.19
N ALA A 89 1.56 15.82 -12.26
CA ALA A 89 2.56 16.57 -11.50
C ALA A 89 3.74 17.02 -12.37
N LEU A 90 4.15 16.19 -13.33
CA LEU A 90 5.20 16.52 -14.30
C LEU A 90 4.74 17.62 -15.27
N GLU A 91 3.45 17.66 -15.57
CA GLU A 91 2.81 18.70 -16.40
C GLU A 91 2.48 19.98 -15.61
N GLY A 92 2.66 19.96 -14.28
CA GLY A 92 2.42 21.11 -13.40
C GLY A 92 0.94 21.33 -13.03
N GLU A 93 0.06 20.36 -13.34
CA GLU A 93 -1.38 20.43 -13.04
C GLU A 93 -1.68 20.17 -11.56
N VAL A 94 -0.84 19.37 -10.89
CA VAL A 94 -0.91 19.12 -9.45
C VAL A 94 0.43 19.37 -8.78
N THR A 95 0.41 19.70 -7.49
CA THR A 95 1.66 19.92 -6.75
C THR A 95 2.42 18.62 -6.52
N TYR A 96 3.75 18.68 -6.52
CA TYR A 96 4.59 17.54 -6.14
C TYR A 96 4.28 17.01 -4.73
N VAL A 97 3.87 17.89 -3.81
CA VAL A 97 3.47 17.50 -2.45
C VAL A 97 2.24 16.59 -2.50
N ALA A 98 1.22 16.95 -3.28
CA ALA A 98 0.03 16.12 -3.45
C ALA A 98 0.37 14.77 -4.10
N MET A 99 1.17 14.79 -5.17
CA MET A 99 1.62 13.58 -5.83
C MET A 99 2.36 12.63 -4.88
N LEU A 100 3.34 13.15 -4.11
CA LEU A 100 4.12 12.35 -3.17
C LEU A 100 3.24 11.82 -2.03
N PHE A 101 2.38 12.66 -1.45
CA PHE A 101 1.50 12.28 -0.36
C PHE A 101 0.60 11.08 -0.70
N HIS A 102 0.15 11.01 -1.94
CA HIS A 102 -0.73 9.96 -2.43
C HIS A 102 0.03 8.72 -2.95
N THR A 103 1.19 8.90 -3.59
CA THR A 103 1.91 7.82 -4.27
C THR A 103 2.88 7.06 -3.35
N VAL A 104 3.57 7.78 -2.46
CA VAL A 104 4.59 7.20 -1.56
C VAL A 104 4.06 6.05 -0.71
N PRO A 105 2.85 6.11 -0.11
CA PRO A 105 2.31 5.00 0.67
C PRO A 105 2.19 3.71 -0.16
N GLY A 106 1.69 3.80 -1.39
CA GLY A 106 1.58 2.64 -2.30
C GLY A 106 2.92 1.99 -2.59
N ILE A 107 3.97 2.80 -2.82
CA ILE A 107 5.34 2.32 -3.03
C ILE A 107 5.84 1.55 -1.81
N PHE A 108 5.65 2.07 -0.60
CA PHE A 108 6.07 1.39 0.62
C PHE A 108 5.29 0.10 0.88
N VAL A 109 3.98 0.07 0.58
CA VAL A 109 3.18 -1.17 0.64
C VAL A 109 3.75 -2.20 -0.31
N ALA A 110 3.94 -1.84 -1.58
CA ALA A 110 4.46 -2.75 -2.61
C ALA A 110 5.84 -3.29 -2.24
N ALA A 111 6.77 -2.41 -1.84
CA ALA A 111 8.13 -2.80 -1.46
C ALA A 111 8.14 -3.71 -0.22
N SER A 112 7.38 -3.35 0.82
CA SER A 112 7.33 -4.14 2.06
C SER A 112 6.73 -5.51 1.83
N ALA A 113 5.64 -5.58 1.06
CA ALA A 113 4.99 -6.84 0.71
C ALA A 113 5.86 -7.70 -0.21
N ALA A 114 6.58 -7.10 -1.18
CA ALA A 114 7.52 -7.82 -2.04
C ALA A 114 8.65 -8.47 -1.23
N LEU A 115 9.21 -7.75 -0.25
CA LEU A 115 10.23 -8.29 0.65
C LEU A 115 9.68 -9.44 1.52
N LEU A 116 8.45 -9.32 2.03
CA LEU A 116 7.79 -10.41 2.77
C LEU A 116 7.55 -11.62 1.87
N LEU A 117 7.12 -11.40 0.63
CA LEU A 117 6.91 -12.45 -0.36
C LEU A 117 8.23 -13.16 -0.68
N ALA A 118 9.29 -12.43 -0.99
CA ALA A 118 10.62 -12.99 -1.24
C ALA A 118 11.11 -13.82 -0.04
N ARG A 119 10.97 -13.30 1.19
CA ARG A 119 11.32 -14.04 2.42
C ARG A 119 10.51 -15.33 2.57
N SER A 120 9.21 -15.30 2.24
CA SER A 120 8.35 -16.49 2.29
C SER A 120 8.70 -17.53 1.22
N MET A 121 9.22 -17.09 0.07
CA MET A 121 9.71 -17.97 -0.99
C MET A 121 10.98 -18.70 -0.59
N LEU A 122 11.95 -17.98 -0.02
CA LEU A 122 13.22 -18.55 0.45
C LEU A 122 13.01 -19.61 1.54
N ARG A 123 12.16 -19.32 2.54
CA ARG A 123 11.88 -20.26 3.65
C ARG A 123 11.19 -21.57 3.27
N ALA A 124 10.64 -21.66 2.07
CA ALA A 124 9.96 -22.87 1.60
C ALA A 124 10.85 -23.72 0.68
N ALA A 125 12.08 -23.25 0.42
CA ALA A 125 13.10 -24.02 -0.29
C ALA A 125 13.99 -24.83 0.67
N ASP A 126 13.91 -24.52 1.97
CA ASP A 126 14.55 -25.25 3.08
C ASP A 126 13.58 -26.31 3.67
#